data_AF-A0A0C3GFS4-F1
#
_entry.id   AF-A0A0C3GFS4-F1
#
_cell.length_a   1.000
_cell.length_b   1.000
_cell.length_c   1.000
_cell.angle_alpha   90.00
_cell.angle_beta   90.00
_cell.angle_gamma   90.00
#
_symmetry.space_group_name_H-M   'P 1'
#
loop_
_entity.id
_entity.type
_entity.pdbx_description
1 polymer ?
#
loop_
_entity_poly.entity_id
_entity_poly.type
_entity_poly.pdbx_seq_one_letter_code
_entity_poly.pdbx_strand_id
1 'polypeptide(L)' 'MAPKQLNFITGNKNKLTEVKAILGDTVDLQSQSLDLVEIQGTIEEISADKCRRAADIVCFTV' A
#
# COMPACT_ATOMS: atom_id res chain seq x y z
N MET A 1 -18.23 5.47 5.20
CA MET A 1 -17.12 6.30 5.72
C MET A 1 -15.84 5.79 5.08
N ALA A 2 -15.02 6.67 4.50
CA ALA A 2 -13.69 6.28 4.05
C ALA A 2 -12.86 5.80 5.26
N PRO A 3 -12.00 4.79 5.09
CA PRO A 3 -11.13 4.35 6.18
C PRO A 3 -10.27 5.53 6.64
N LYS A 4 -10.22 5.76 7.96
CA LYS A 4 -9.43 6.86 8.53
C LYS A 4 -7.94 6.67 8.30
N GLN A 5 -7.49 5.44 8.11
CA GLN A 5 -6.09 5.07 7.95
C GLN A 5 -5.90 4.23 6.69
N LEU A 6 -4.86 4.53 5.92
CA LEU A 6 -4.47 3.85 4.69
C LEU A 6 -3.01 3.44 4.75
N ASN A 7 -2.75 2.13 4.66
CA ASN A 7 -1.38 1.61 4.56
C ASN A 7 -0.88 1.74 3.11
N PHE A 8 0.16 2.54 2.92
CA PHE A 8 0.82 2.77 1.65
C PHE A 8 2.12 1.97 1.57
N ILE A 9 2.05 0.85 0.85
CA ILE A 9 3.16 -0.10 0.75
C ILE A 9 4.12 0.33 -0.35
N THR A 10 5.27 0.87 0.03
CA THR A 10 6.32 1.31 -0.89
C THR A 10 7.68 1.33 -0.21
N GLY A 11 8.72 0.93 -0.94
CA GLY A 11 10.11 1.21 -0.57
C GLY A 11 10.63 2.55 -1.11
N ASN A 12 9.87 3.21 -2.00
CA ASN A 12 10.29 4.45 -2.66
C ASN A 12 9.73 5.68 -1.93
N LYS A 13 10.63 6.44 -1.29
CA LYS A 13 10.31 7.68 -0.57
C LYS A 13 9.71 8.78 -1.45
N ASN A 14 10.09 8.86 -2.73
CA ASN A 14 9.55 9.88 -3.63
C ASN A 14 8.07 9.63 -3.93
N LYS A 15 7.67 8.36 -4.10
CA LYS A 15 6.26 7.98 -4.27
C LYS A 15 5.43 8.33 -3.04
N LEU A 16 5.99 8.16 -1.84
CA LEU A 16 5.32 8.56 -0.60
C LEU A 16 5.07 10.07 -0.55
N THR A 17 6.09 10.87 -0.88
CA THR A 17 5.97 12.33 -0.92
C THR A 17 4.92 12.78 -1.93
N GLU A 18 4.91 12.21 -3.13
CA GLU A 18 3.95 12.54 -4.18
C GLU A 18 2.51 12.21 -3.76
N VAL A 19 2.28 11.01 -3.23
CA VAL A 19 0.94 10.59 -2.78
C VAL A 19 0.46 11.42 -1.58
N LYS A 20 1.35 11.75 -0.63
CA LYS A 20 1.01 12.66 0.47
C LYS A 20 0.62 14.05 -0.03
N ALA A 21 1.31 14.58 -1.04
CA ALA A 21 0.98 15.88 -1.62
C ALA A 21 -0.38 15.86 -2.34
N ILE A 22 -0.77 14.74 -2.95
CA ILE A 22 -2.05 14.58 -3.65
C ILE A 22 -3.22 14.39 -2.67
N LEU A 23 -3.07 13.49 -1.68
CA LEU A 23 -4.16 13.14 -0.77
C LEU A 23 -4.33 14.12 0.40
N GLY A 24 -3.27 14.86 0.75
CA GLY A 24 -3.27 15.78 1.88
C GLY A 24 -3.73 15.10 3.17
N ASP A 25 -4.56 15.80 3.94
CA ASP A 25 -5.09 15.32 5.23
C ASP A 25 -6.38 14.48 5.09
N THR A 26 -6.72 14.05 3.87
CA THR A 26 -7.96 13.28 3.62
C THR A 26 -7.92 11.89 4.28
N VAL A 27 -6.72 11.31 4.42
CA VAL A 27 -6.49 9.98 5.01
C VAL A 27 -5.21 9.98 5.85
N ASP A 28 -5.20 9.25 6.96
CA ASP A 28 -3.96 8.98 7.71
C ASP A 28 -3.12 7.94 6.94
N LEU A 29 -2.06 8.41 6.28
CA LEU A 29 -1.27 7.59 5.39
C LEU A 29 -0.04 7.01 6.10
N GLN A 30 -0.08 5.71 6.39
CA GLN A 30 0.99 4.97 7.04
C GLN A 30 1.85 4.27 5.99
N SER A 31 3.15 4.57 5.93
CA SER A 31 4.03 3.98 4.93
C SER A 31 4.83 2.81 5.49
N GLN A 32 4.83 1.69 4.77
CA GLN A 32 5.64 0.52 5.12
C GLN A 32 6.33 -0.01 3.86
N SER A 33 7.56 -0.51 4.03
CA SER A 33 8.26 -1.23 2.96
C SER A 33 8.15 -2.72 3.26
N LEU A 34 7.46 -3.45 2.39
CA LEU A 34 7.33 -4.90 2.49
C LEU A 34 8.04 -5.55 1.31
N ASP A 35 8.74 -6.64 1.58
CA ASP A 35 9.26 -7.52 0.54
C ASP A 35 8.16 -8.52 0.18
N LEU A 36 7.60 -8.38 -1.02
CA LEU A 36 6.46 -9.16 -1.48
C LEU A 36 6.85 -9.88 -2.77
N VAL A 37 6.45 -11.15 -2.87
CA VAL A 37 6.56 -11.92 -4.11
C VAL A 37 5.75 -11.25 -5.21
N GLU A 38 6.33 -11.13 -6.40
CA GLU A 38 5.66 -10.60 -7.58
C GLU A 38 5.40 -11.74 -8.57
N ILE A 39 4.13 -11.99 -8.84
CA ILE A 39 3.70 -12.98 -9.83
C ILE A 39 3.87 -12.42 -11.25
N GLN A 40 3.87 -13.30 -12.26
CA GLN A 40 3.76 -12.90 -13.66
C GLN A 40 2.29 -12.89 -14.06
N GLY A 41 1.85 -11.93 -14.89
CA GLY A 41 0.45 -11.77 -15.30
C GLY A 41 0.16 -10.40 -15.88
N THR A 42 -1.12 -10.01 -15.93
CA THR A 42 -1.48 -8.63 -16.28
C THR A 42 -1.17 -7.65 -15.14
N ILE A 43 -1.17 -6.36 -15.45
CA ILE A 43 -0.90 -5.31 -14.46
C ILE A 43 -1.92 -5.37 -13.31
N GLU A 44 -3.18 -5.65 -13.64
CA GLU A 44 -4.28 -5.78 -12.69
C GLU A 44 -4.08 -6.98 -11.76
N GLU A 45 -3.72 -8.15 -12.33
CA GLU A 45 -3.47 -9.37 -11.56
C GLU A 45 -2.30 -9.19 -10.60
N ILE A 46 -1.19 -8.65 -11.11
CA ILE A 46 0.02 -8.36 -10.32
C ILE A 46 -0.32 -7.38 -9.18
N SER A 47 -1.06 -6.31 -9.49
CA SER A 47 -1.41 -5.29 -8.50
C SER A 47 -2.35 -5.83 -7.42
N ALA A 48 -3.34 -6.63 -7.81
CA ALA A 48 -4.30 -7.24 -6.90
C ALA A 48 -3.64 -8.27 -5.97
N ASP A 49 -2.80 -9.16 -6.50
CA ASP A 49 -2.06 -10.15 -5.71
C ASP A 49 -1.12 -9.47 -4.71
N LYS A 50 -0.36 -8.46 -5.16
CA LYS A 50 0.55 -7.69 -4.30
C LYS A 50 -0.20 -6.98 -3.18
N CYS A 51 -1.33 -6.35 -3.48
CA CYS A 51 -2.17 -5.68 -2.49
C CYS A 51 -2.74 -6.66 -1.47
N ARG A 52 -3.18 -7.84 -1.92
CA ARG A 52 -3.70 -8.90 -1.05
C ARG A 52 -2.62 -9.40 -0.08
N ARG A 53 -1.43 -9.75 -0.57
CA ARG A 53 -0.32 -10.21 0.28
C ARG A 53 0.12 -9.15 1.29
N ALA A 54 0.18 -7.90 0.86
CA ALA A 54 0.43 -6.79 1.78
C ALA A 54 -0.61 -6.75 2.91
N ALA A 55 -1.90 -6.88 2.57
CA ALA A 55 -2.97 -6.88 3.55
C ALA A 55 -2.85 -8.07 4.52
N ASP A 56 -2.50 -9.26 4.04
CA ASP A 56 -2.28 -10.44 4.90
C ASP A 56 -1.16 -10.21 5.93
N ILE A 57 -0.09 -9.48 5.57
CA ILE A 57 1.01 -9.17 6.49
C ILE A 57 0.63 -8.05 7.47
N VAL A 58 -0.05 -7.00 7.00
CA VAL A 58 -0.29 -5.79 7.78
C VAL A 58 -1.54 -5.87 8.65
N CYS A 59 -2.55 -6.62 8.21
CA CYS A 59 -3.83 -6.75 8.93
C CYS A 59 -3.77 -7.79 10.06
N PHE A 60 -2.74 -8.65 10.10
CA PHE A 60 -2.60 -9.65 11.15
C PHE A 60 -2.20 -9.00 12.48
N THR A 61 -3.21 -8.65 13.28
CA THR A 61 -3.05 -8.24 14.67
C THR A 61 -3.32 -9.48 15.52
N VAL A 62 -2.28 -9.98 16.21
CA VAL A 62 -2.47 -10.89 17.36
C VAL A 62 -2.82 -10.11 18.60
#